data_AF-A0A1H4KR79-F1
#
_entry.id   AF-A0A1H4KR79-F1
#
_cell.length_a   1.000
_cell.length_b   1.000
_cell.length_c   1.000
_cell.angle_alpha   90.00
_cell.angle_beta   90.00
_cell.angle_gamma   90.00
#
_symmetry.space_group_name_H-M   'P 1'
#
loop_
_entity.id
_entity.type
_entity.pdbx_description
1 polymer ?
#
loop_
_entity_poly.entity_id
_entity_poly.type
_entity_poly.pdbx_seq_one_letter_code
_entity_poly.pdbx_strand_id
1 'polypeptide(L)'
;MLGNLSGWHLMIIVAVWLVPAAIITIAAFVIVTYVRKRNPAAPPVMEAGSGVPSPASPLEHRLRELDELRSKNLISETEYRRKREEILRDL
;
A
#
# COMPACT_ATOMS: atom_id res chain seq x y z
N MET A 1 -14.04 -37.97 7.89
CA MET A 1 -13.26 -38.30 6.67
C MET A 1 -12.07 -37.34 6.49
N LEU A 2 -11.29 -37.07 7.55
CA LEU A 2 -10.16 -36.11 7.54
C LEU A 2 -8.79 -36.81 7.67
N GLY A 3 -8.69 -38.10 7.38
CA GLY A 3 -7.57 -38.95 7.78
C GLY A 3 -6.43 -39.11 6.76
N ASN A 4 -6.46 -38.42 5.62
CA ASN A 4 -5.45 -38.61 4.56
C ASN A 4 -4.56 -37.39 4.27
N LEU A 5 -4.60 -36.35 5.10
CA LEU A 5 -3.58 -35.31 5.09
C LEU A 5 -2.32 -35.88 5.78
N SER A 6 -1.57 -36.70 5.05
CA SER A 6 -0.23 -37.12 5.45
C SER A 6 0.58 -35.87 5.81
N GLY A 7 1.20 -35.85 6.99
CA GLY A 7 1.91 -34.67 7.53
C GLY A 7 2.94 -34.05 6.59
N TRP A 8 3.42 -34.81 5.60
CA TRP A 8 4.26 -34.31 4.51
C TRP A 8 3.56 -33.24 3.64
N HIS A 9 2.26 -33.38 3.37
CA HIS A 9 1.48 -32.39 2.62
C HIS A 9 1.32 -31.12 3.44
N LEU A 10 1.13 -31.26 4.76
CA LEU A 10 1.04 -30.12 5.67
C LEU A 10 2.37 -29.35 5.66
N MET A 11 3.52 -30.06 5.67
CA MET A 11 4.82 -29.43 5.53
C MET A 11 4.97 -28.65 4.21
N ILE A 12 4.51 -29.22 3.09
CA ILE A 12 4.58 -28.56 1.78
C ILE A 12 3.67 -27.34 1.73
N ILE A 13 2.43 -27.44 2.21
CA ILE A 13 1.48 -26.33 2.24
C ILE A 13 2.03 -25.19 3.10
N VAL A 14 2.59 -25.51 4.27
CA VAL A 14 3.22 -24.51 5.14
C VAL A 14 4.42 -23.87 4.45
N ALA A 15 5.31 -24.65 3.83
CA ALA A 15 6.47 -24.11 3.12
C ALA A 15 6.07 -23.18 1.96
N VAL A 16 5.08 -23.58 1.16
CA VAL A 16 4.55 -22.79 0.04
C VAL A 16 3.84 -21.52 0.53
N TRP A 17 3.30 -21.50 1.75
CA TRP A 17 2.74 -20.27 2.34
C TRP A 17 3.80 -19.37 2.96
N LEU A 18 4.82 -19.97 3.57
CA LEU A 18 5.86 -19.25 4.31
C LEU A 18 6.77 -18.45 3.38
N VAL A 19 7.11 -18.99 2.21
CA VAL A 19 7.92 -18.31 1.19
C VAL A 19 7.27 -17.02 0.68
N PRO A 20 6.03 -17.00 0.16
CA PRO A 20 5.38 -15.77 -0.27
C PRO A 20 5.08 -14.83 0.90
N ALA A 21 4.73 -15.35 2.08
CA ALA A 21 4.56 -14.50 3.26
C ALA A 21 5.87 -13.79 3.66
N ALA A 22 7.01 -14.47 3.57
CA ALA A 22 8.32 -13.88 3.80
C ALA A 22 8.66 -12.82 2.74
N ILE A 23 8.38 -13.09 1.47
CA ILE A 23 8.61 -12.13 0.38
C ILE A 23 7.72 -10.89 0.56
N ILE A 24 6.44 -11.06 0.90
CA ILE A 24 5.50 -9.95 1.12
C ILE A 24 5.93 -9.11 2.33
N THR A 25 6.33 -9.74 3.43
CA THR A 25 6.78 -9.01 4.63
C THR A 25 8.07 -8.25 4.38
N ILE A 26 9.04 -8.84 3.67
CA ILE A 26 10.28 -8.15 3.27
C ILE A 26 9.96 -7.01 2.31
N ALA A 27 9.12 -7.22 1.30
CA ALA A 27 8.73 -6.19 0.35
C ALA A 27 8.01 -5.03 1.06
N ALA A 28 7.04 -5.31 1.94
CA ALA A 28 6.36 -4.30 2.74
C ALA A 28 7.32 -3.55 3.66
N PHE A 29 8.26 -4.24 4.31
CA PHE A 29 9.27 -3.62 5.16
C PHE A 29 10.21 -2.70 4.36
N VAL A 30 10.65 -3.12 3.18
CA VAL A 30 11.45 -2.31 2.26
C VAL A 30 10.66 -1.08 1.78
N ILE A 31 9.39 -1.26 1.40
CA ILE A 31 8.52 -0.15 0.99
C ILE A 31 8.36 0.86 2.14
N VAL A 32 8.06 0.39 3.35
CA VAL A 32 7.87 1.26 4.53
C VAL A 32 9.16 2.00 4.88
N THR A 33 10.31 1.32 4.89
CA THR A 33 11.60 1.95 5.18
C THR A 33 12.00 2.94 4.09
N TYR A 34 11.71 2.63 2.83
CA TYR A 34 12.01 3.51 1.71
C TYR A 34 11.09 4.73 1.65
N VAL A 35 9.80 4.57 1.97
CA VAL A 35 8.85 5.68 2.14
C VAL A 35 9.24 6.54 3.35
N ARG A 36 9.58 5.95 4.50
CA ARG A 36 10.10 6.68 5.67
C ARG A 36 11.37 7.46 5.34
N LYS A 37 12.29 6.87 4.56
CA LYS A 37 13.53 7.53 4.14
C LYS A 37 13.28 8.66 3.11
N ARG A 38 12.25 8.54 2.27
CA ARG A 38 11.78 9.61 1.37
C ARG A 38 10.93 10.66 2.07
N ASN A 39 10.51 10.41 3.30
CA ASN A 39 9.78 11.34 4.15
C ASN A 39 10.63 11.77 5.36
N PRO A 40 11.79 12.46 5.18
CA PRO A 40 12.45 13.16 6.28
C PRO A 40 11.68 14.47 6.53
N ALA A 41 10.42 14.36 6.93
CA ALA A 41 9.57 15.51 7.24
C ALA A 41 8.65 15.16 8.42
N ALA A 42 9.26 14.92 9.56
CA ALA A 42 8.71 15.29 10.86
C ALA A 42 9.87 15.18 11.88
N PRO A 43 10.63 16.26 12.13
CA PRO A 43 11.28 16.39 13.42
C PRO A 43 10.23 16.22 14.52
N PRO A 44 10.61 15.74 15.72
CA PRO A 44 9.69 15.66 16.85
C PRO A 44 9.18 17.08 17.11
N VAL A 45 7.93 17.35 16.74
CA VAL A 45 7.27 18.61 17.07
C VAL A 45 6.96 18.52 18.56
N MET A 46 7.96 18.88 19.37
CA MET A 46 7.72 19.65 20.58
C MET A 46 6.78 20.80 20.19
N GLU A 47 5.76 20.99 21.00
CA GLU A 47 4.82 22.10 20.99
C GLU A 47 5.46 23.42 20.52
N ALA A 48 4.85 24.05 19.50
CA ALA A 48 4.53 25.48 19.46
C ALA A 48 4.31 25.92 18.00
N GLY A 49 3.15 26.55 17.73
CA GLY A 49 3.00 27.49 16.63
C GLY A 49 2.24 26.99 15.39
N SER A 50 0.94 27.28 15.39
CA SER A 50 0.24 27.95 14.28
C SER A 50 0.64 27.61 12.85
N GLY A 51 -0.03 26.61 12.26
CA GLY A 51 0.00 26.34 10.83
C GLY A 51 -0.97 25.24 10.47
N VAL A 52 -2.25 25.59 10.33
CA VAL A 52 -3.29 24.68 9.83
C VAL A 52 -2.82 24.07 8.50
N PRO A 53 -2.63 22.74 8.36
CA PRO A 53 -2.47 22.16 7.05
C PRO A 53 -3.81 22.40 6.33
N SER A 54 -3.78 23.25 5.30
CA SER A 54 -4.94 23.49 4.45
C SER A 54 -5.53 22.13 4.06
N PRO A 55 -6.84 21.88 4.25
CA PRO A 55 -7.43 20.60 3.92
C PRO A 55 -7.33 20.43 2.41
N ALA A 56 -6.33 19.68 1.95
CA ALA A 56 -6.31 19.17 0.59
C ALA A 56 -7.69 18.56 0.35
N SER A 57 -8.37 19.03 -0.71
CA SER A 57 -9.75 18.61 -0.94
C SER A 57 -9.82 17.08 -0.96
N PRO A 58 -10.90 16.45 -0.47
CA PRO A 58 -11.03 14.99 -0.47
C PRO A 58 -10.70 14.36 -1.84
N LEU A 59 -10.92 15.11 -2.90
CA LEU A 59 -10.57 14.77 -4.27
C LEU A 59 -9.06 14.68 -4.52
N GLU A 60 -8.26 15.65 -4.07
CA GLU A 60 -6.81 15.60 -4.23
C GLU A 60 -6.19 14.39 -3.52
N HIS A 61 -6.77 14.00 -2.38
CA HIS A 61 -6.38 12.79 -1.67
C HIS A 61 -6.66 11.53 -2.50
N ARG A 62 -7.87 11.43 -3.10
CA ARG A 62 -8.27 10.30 -3.95
C ARG A 62 -7.43 10.19 -5.22
N LEU A 63 -7.13 11.31 -5.87
CA LEU A 63 -6.25 11.32 -7.06
C LEU A 63 -4.83 10.90 -6.73
N ARG A 64 -4.29 11.34 -5.59
CA ARG A 64 -2.94 10.97 -5.15
C ARG A 64 -2.84 9.48 -4.82
N GLU A 65 -3.86 8.92 -4.17
CA GLU A 65 -3.97 7.48 -3.91
C GLU A 65 -4.00 6.67 -5.22
N LEU A 66 -4.72 7.16 -6.24
CA LEU A 66 -4.78 6.53 -7.56
C LEU A 66 -3.44 6.57 -8.31
N ASP A 67 -2.72 7.69 -8.27
CA ASP A 67 -1.37 7.83 -8.85
C ASP A 67 -0.36 6.92 -8.15
N GLU A 68 -0.48 6.76 -6.83
CA GLU A 68 0.38 5.85 -6.09
C GLU A 68 0.16 4.40 -6.53
N LEU A 69 -1.10 3.97 -6.72
CA LEU A 69 -1.42 2.63 -7.23
C LEU A 69 -0.87 2.39 -8.64
N ARG A 70 -0.94 3.39 -9.53
CA ARG A 70 -0.36 3.33 -10.88
C ARG A 70 1.17 3.23 -10.83
N SER A 71 1.81 4.05 -9.98
CA SER A 71 3.27 4.04 -9.82
C SER A 71 3.83 2.70 -9.33
N LYS A 72 3.01 1.95 -8.59
CA LYS A 72 3.32 0.60 -8.09
C LYS A 72 2.97 -0.51 -9.09
N ASN A 73 2.51 -0.18 -10.30
CA ASN A 73 2.04 -1.14 -11.32
C ASN A 73 0.90 -2.06 -10.82
N LEU A 74 0.14 -1.63 -9.80
CA LEU A 74 -0.97 -2.41 -9.23
C LEU A 74 -2.27 -2.25 -10.02
N ILE A 75 -2.35 -1.21 -10.86
CA ILE A 75 -3.46 -0.94 -11.75
C ILE A 75 -2.92 -0.65 -13.15
N SER A 76 -3.68 -1.04 -14.16
CA SER A 76 -3.35 -0.75 -15.56
C SER A 76 -3.63 0.71 -15.92
N GLU A 77 -2.98 1.20 -16.98
CA GLU A 77 -3.17 2.58 -17.46
C GLU A 77 -4.63 2.87 -17.85
N THR A 78 -5.31 1.86 -18.40
CA THR A 78 -6.73 1.94 -18.77
C THR A 78 -7.63 2.07 -17.55
N GLU A 79 -7.36 1.32 -16.47
CA GLU A 79 -8.09 1.41 -15.20
C GLU A 79 -7.83 2.73 -14.47
N TYR A 80 -6.57 3.20 -14.48
CA TYR A 80 -6.21 4.50 -13.94
C TYR A 80 -7.01 5.62 -14.60
N ARG A 81 -7.02 5.66 -15.94
CA ARG A 81 -7.76 6.69 -16.69
C ARG A 81 -9.25 6.65 -16.39
N ARG A 82 -9.86 5.46 -16.35
CA ARG A 82 -11.28 5.28 -16.04
C ARG A 82 -11.63 5.80 -14.64
N LYS A 83 -10.86 5.42 -13.61
CA LYS A 83 -11.08 5.88 -12.22
C LYS A 83 -10.80 7.36 -12.04
N ARG A 84 -9.82 7.92 -12.74
CA ARG A 84 -9.54 9.36 -12.71
C ARG A 84 -10.70 10.16 -13.29
N GLU A 85 -11.28 9.72 -14.39
CA GLU A 85 -12.47 10.35 -14.97
C GLU A 85 -13.70 10.22 -14.07
N GLU A 86 -13.88 9.10 -13.39
CA GLU A 86 -14.96 8.89 -12.43
C GLU A 86 -14.86 9.86 -11.24
N ILE A 87 -13.68 10.00 -10.65
CA ILE A 87 -13.42 10.95 -9.55
C ILE A 87 -13.65 12.41 -9.98
N LEU A 88 -13.33 12.76 -11.24
CA LEU A 88 -13.55 14.11 -11.78
C LEU A 88 -15.00 14.39 -12.16
N ARG A 89 -15.82 13.35 -12.40
CA ARG A 89 -17.26 13.48 -12.67
C ARG A 89 -18.11 13.56 -11.40
N ASP A 90 -17.53 13.21 -10.25
CA ASP A 90 -18.18 13.24 -8.93
C ASP A 90 -18.11 14.64 -8.25
N LEU A 91 -17.67 15.68 -8.98
CA LEU A 91 -17.84 17.10 -8.62
C LEU A 91 -19.25 17.59 -8.95
#